data_AF-A0A940W961-F1
#
_entry.id   AF-A0A940W961-F1
#
_cell.length_a   1.000
_cell.length_b   1.000
_cell.length_c   1.000
_cell.angle_alpha   90.00
_cell.angle_beta   90.00
_cell.angle_gamma   90.00
#
_symmetry.space_group_name_H-M   'P 1'
#
loop_
_entity.id
_entity.type
_entity.pdbx_description
1 polymer ?
#
loop_
_entity_poly.entity_id
_entity_poly.type
_entity_poly.pdbx_seq_one_letter_code
_entity_poly.pdbx_strand_id
1 'polypeptide(L)'
;MKTAPDPRRGVVYVASRLVVDAVTTFAPGALAVADGSVLLAGSKADVLRASPANYSRMEFPGAAIVPGLVNAHVHLQIPRLTDPAGKSLPVPPSFVDWILRVIAWKRGADPASFAANFKEAAGEALSFGTTTVGEIAGPDLSVYDGCPLRARVFAEGIGLEPPVAPVVLAMVSAAIDRLETSAASNPLIACGVSPHTLYTVGETLLRSLA
;
A
#
# COMPACT_ATOMS: atom_id res chain seq x y z
N MET A 1 30.86 27.34 -13.80
CA MET A 1 30.03 26.85 -14.91
C MET A 1 29.36 25.57 -14.43
N LYS A 2 28.13 25.65 -13.88
CA LYS A 2 27.36 24.48 -13.45
C LYS A 2 26.89 23.79 -14.74
N THR A 3 27.38 22.58 -14.98
CA THR A 3 26.91 21.73 -16.07
C THR A 3 25.40 21.57 -15.94
N ALA A 4 24.67 21.85 -17.02
CA ALA A 4 23.24 21.56 -17.10
C ALA A 4 23.03 20.04 -16.87
N PRO A 5 21.95 19.63 -16.19
CA PRO A 5 21.65 18.21 -16.02
C PRO A 5 21.52 17.54 -17.40
N ASP A 6 22.26 16.43 -17.58
CA ASP A 6 22.24 15.58 -18.77
C ASP A 6 20.79 15.16 -19.06
N PRO A 7 20.24 15.40 -20.27
CA PRO A 7 18.86 15.05 -20.57
C PRO A 7 18.66 13.52 -20.56
N ARG A 8 18.20 13.02 -19.41
CA ARG A 8 17.33 11.84 -19.22
C ARG A 8 17.88 10.52 -19.78
N ARG A 9 18.65 9.81 -18.94
CA ARG A 9 18.87 8.36 -19.10
C ARG A 9 17.55 7.61 -18.86
N GLY A 10 16.86 7.24 -19.95
CA GLY A 10 15.69 6.37 -19.89
C GLY A 10 16.03 4.91 -20.23
N VAL A 11 15.07 4.03 -19.96
CA VAL A 11 15.14 2.60 -20.27
C VAL A 11 13.91 2.20 -21.06
N VAL A 12 14.09 1.46 -22.15
CA VAL A 12 12.99 0.77 -22.84
C VAL A 12 12.98 -0.68 -22.37
N TYR A 13 11.86 -1.08 -21.77
CA TYR A 13 11.58 -2.46 -21.40
C TYR A 13 10.73 -3.11 -22.51
N VAL A 14 11.17 -4.28 -22.96
CA VAL A 14 10.48 -5.04 -24.00
C VAL A 14 10.14 -6.41 -23.45
N ALA A 15 8.92 -6.89 -23.68
CA ALA A 15 8.48 -8.19 -23.22
C ALA A 15 7.63 -8.90 -24.27
N SER A 16 7.48 -10.21 -24.12
CA SER A 16 6.58 -11.00 -24.97
C SER A 16 5.13 -10.54 -24.85
N ARG A 17 4.73 -10.02 -23.67
CA ARG A 17 3.44 -9.37 -23.45
C ARG A 17 3.59 -8.11 -22.61
N LEU A 18 2.86 -7.06 -22.98
CA LEU A 18 2.61 -5.89 -22.13
C LEU A 18 1.10 -5.82 -21.87
N VAL A 19 0.71 -5.82 -20.61
CA VAL A 19 -0.66 -5.51 -20.18
C VAL A 19 -0.68 -4.07 -19.71
N VAL A 20 -1.50 -3.23 -20.33
CA VAL A 20 -1.63 -1.81 -19.94
C VAL A 20 -2.81 -1.63 -18.99
N ASP A 21 -3.94 -2.26 -19.32
CA ASP A 21 -5.17 -2.23 -18.54
C ASP A 21 -5.97 -3.54 -18.78
N ALA A 22 -7.23 -3.57 -18.33
CA ALA A 22 -8.10 -4.74 -18.42
C ALA A 22 -8.41 -5.20 -19.85
N VAL A 23 -8.29 -4.33 -20.85
CA VAL A 23 -8.65 -4.61 -22.25
C VAL A 23 -7.50 -4.43 -23.23
N THR A 24 -6.46 -3.69 -22.84
CA THR A 24 -5.34 -3.34 -23.71
C THR A 24 -4.13 -4.21 -23.42
N THR A 25 -3.74 -5.04 -24.40
CA THR A 25 -2.52 -5.84 -24.36
C THR A 25 -1.76 -5.79 -25.69
N PHE A 26 -0.42 -5.84 -25.62
CA PHE A 26 0.46 -5.87 -26.78
C PHE A 26 1.34 -7.12 -26.76
N ALA A 27 1.52 -7.77 -27.92
CA ALA A 27 2.34 -8.96 -28.07
C ALA A 27 3.09 -8.96 -29.43
N PRO A 28 4.41 -8.69 -29.47
CA PRO A 28 5.25 -8.21 -28.36
C PRO A 28 4.94 -6.76 -27.98
N GLY A 29 5.12 -6.45 -26.69
CA GLY A 29 4.87 -5.12 -26.13
C GLY A 29 6.14 -4.48 -25.57
N ALA A 30 6.13 -3.17 -25.43
CA ALA A 30 7.22 -2.43 -24.82
C ALA A 30 6.72 -1.17 -24.08
N LEU A 31 7.52 -0.68 -23.14
CA LEU A 31 7.34 0.63 -22.54
C LEU A 31 8.67 1.35 -22.37
N ALA A 32 8.66 2.68 -22.47
CA ALA A 32 9.80 3.53 -22.18
C ALA A 32 9.58 4.25 -20.85
N VAL A 33 10.57 4.20 -19.96
CA VAL A 33 10.53 4.80 -18.63
C VAL A 33 11.69 5.79 -18.49
N ALA A 34 11.40 6.98 -17.96
CA ALA A 34 12.41 7.92 -17.50
C ALA A 34 11.89 8.64 -16.26
N ASP A 35 12.79 8.95 -15.31
CA ASP A 35 12.47 9.71 -14.10
C ASP A 35 11.26 9.14 -13.33
N GLY A 36 11.19 7.80 -13.24
CA GLY A 36 10.11 7.08 -12.54
C GLY A 36 8.75 7.07 -13.25
N SER A 37 8.65 7.63 -14.45
CA SER A 37 7.40 7.75 -15.21
C SER A 37 7.43 6.96 -16.51
N VAL A 38 6.30 6.34 -16.86
CA VAL A 38 6.10 5.72 -18.17
C VAL A 38 5.84 6.81 -19.21
N LEU A 39 6.73 6.94 -20.18
CA LEU A 39 6.63 7.93 -21.26
C LEU A 39 5.89 7.40 -22.49
N LEU A 40 6.10 6.12 -22.80
CA LEU A 40 5.51 5.41 -23.94
C LEU A 40 5.13 4.01 -23.50
N ALA A 41 4.00 3.49 -23.98
CA ALA A 41 3.57 2.11 -23.80
C ALA A 41 2.81 1.69 -25.04
N GLY A 42 3.11 0.51 -25.58
CA GLY A 42 2.50 0.09 -26.85
C GLY A 42 3.09 -1.17 -27.44
N SER A 43 2.89 -1.33 -28.75
CA SER A 43 3.57 -2.35 -29.53
C SER A 43 5.09 -2.12 -29.46
N LYS A 44 5.87 -3.21 -29.49
CA LYS A 44 7.35 -3.12 -29.54
C LYS A 44 7.81 -2.17 -30.65
N ALA A 45 7.24 -2.27 -31.85
CA ALA A 45 7.65 -1.48 -33.00
C ALA A 45 7.43 0.03 -32.81
N ASP A 46 6.27 0.41 -32.24
CA ASP A 46 5.93 1.82 -32.06
C ASP A 46 6.76 2.47 -30.97
N VAL A 47 6.95 1.79 -29.84
CA VAL A 47 7.75 2.31 -28.73
C VAL A 47 9.21 2.43 -29.15
N LEU A 48 9.78 1.45 -29.84
CA LEU A 48 11.18 1.53 -30.30
C LEU A 48 11.41 2.63 -31.33
N ARG A 49 10.41 2.94 -32.17
CA ARG A 49 10.46 4.03 -33.15
C ARG A 49 10.37 5.41 -32.49
N ALA A 50 9.55 5.55 -31.46
CA ALA A 50 9.30 6.82 -30.79
C ALA A 50 10.27 7.11 -29.62
N SER A 51 10.95 6.09 -29.08
CA SER A 51 11.88 6.27 -27.96
C SER A 51 13.19 6.92 -28.40
N PRO A 52 13.80 7.79 -27.58
CA PRO A 52 15.13 8.35 -27.85
C PRO A 52 16.19 7.26 -28.06
N ALA A 53 17.07 7.45 -29.05
CA ALA A 53 18.10 6.47 -29.41
C ALA A 53 19.12 6.19 -28.29
N ASN A 54 19.28 7.12 -27.33
CA ASN A 54 20.17 7.00 -26.19
C ASN A 54 19.57 6.23 -25.00
N TYR A 55 18.31 5.78 -25.07
CA TYR A 55 17.73 4.96 -24.00
C TYR A 55 18.31 3.55 -24.03
N SER A 56 18.67 3.02 -22.86
CA SER A 56 19.09 1.62 -22.76
C SER A 56 17.90 0.70 -23.01
N ARG A 57 18.18 -0.55 -23.38
CA ARG A 57 17.14 -1.54 -23.68
C ARG A 57 17.29 -2.74 -22.77
N MET A 58 16.17 -3.21 -22.24
CA MET A 58 16.07 -4.44 -21.46
C MET A 58 14.97 -5.31 -22.07
N GLU A 59 15.31 -6.55 -22.39
CA GLU A 59 14.42 -7.49 -23.09
C GLU A 59 14.10 -8.66 -22.15
N PHE A 60 12.81 -8.99 -22.01
CA PHE A 60 12.29 -10.07 -21.19
C PHE A 60 11.50 -11.07 -22.04
N PRO A 61 12.19 -11.93 -22.82
CA PRO A 61 11.54 -12.93 -23.63
C PRO A 61 10.78 -13.93 -22.74
N GLY A 62 9.57 -14.31 -23.15
CA GLY A 62 8.70 -15.24 -22.39
C GLY A 62 8.00 -14.60 -21.19
N ALA A 63 8.33 -13.37 -20.81
CA ALA A 63 7.70 -12.68 -19.69
C ALA A 63 6.52 -11.78 -20.13
N ALA A 64 5.70 -11.44 -19.15
CA ALA A 64 4.72 -10.36 -19.25
C ALA A 64 5.13 -9.22 -18.32
N ILE A 65 5.01 -7.98 -18.81
CA ILE A 65 5.02 -6.79 -17.96
C ILE A 65 3.57 -6.41 -17.69
N VAL A 66 3.24 -6.24 -16.41
CA VAL A 66 1.91 -5.86 -15.92
C VAL A 66 2.03 -4.66 -14.98
N PRO A 67 0.97 -3.87 -14.76
CA PRO A 67 0.98 -2.85 -13.72
C PRO A 67 1.20 -3.49 -12.35
N GLY A 68 1.85 -2.75 -11.45
CA GLY A 68 1.97 -3.18 -10.05
C GLY A 68 0.58 -3.39 -9.44
N LEU A 69 0.42 -4.45 -8.65
CA LEU A 69 -0.86 -4.83 -8.07
C LEU A 69 -1.30 -3.82 -7.00
N VAL A 70 -2.62 -3.71 -6.86
CA VAL A 70 -3.28 -2.87 -5.84
C VAL A 70 -4.00 -3.79 -4.86
N ASN A 71 -3.59 -3.75 -3.59
CA ASN A 71 -4.35 -4.34 -2.51
C ASN A 71 -5.21 -3.25 -1.85
N ALA A 72 -6.47 -3.15 -2.24
CA ALA A 72 -7.33 -2.04 -1.84
C ALA A 72 -7.67 -2.01 -0.33
N HIS A 73 -7.40 -3.08 0.42
CA HIS A 73 -7.69 -3.15 1.85
C HIS A 73 -6.75 -4.13 2.58
N VAL A 74 -5.95 -3.64 3.51
CA VAL A 74 -5.01 -4.42 4.31
C VAL A 74 -4.81 -3.79 5.70
N HIS A 75 -4.36 -4.61 6.65
CA HIS A 75 -3.87 -4.16 7.96
C HIS A 75 -2.43 -4.65 8.15
N LEU A 76 -1.44 -3.87 7.71
CA LEU A 76 -0.02 -4.28 7.68
C LEU A 76 0.61 -4.40 9.07
N GLN A 77 0.06 -3.72 10.09
CA GLN A 77 0.56 -3.78 11.46
C GLN A 77 0.07 -5.02 12.24
N ILE A 78 -0.89 -5.79 11.69
CA ILE A 78 -1.39 -7.02 12.29
C ILE A 78 -0.68 -8.21 11.62
N PRO A 79 0.05 -9.05 12.37
CA PRO A 79 0.81 -10.15 11.79
C PRO A 79 -0.09 -11.35 11.54
N ARG A 80 0.47 -12.34 10.83
CA ARG A 80 -0.05 -13.70 10.89
C ARG A 80 0.13 -14.21 12.33
N LEU A 81 -0.98 -14.55 13.00
CA LEU A 81 -0.92 -15.00 14.39
C LEU A 81 -0.24 -16.36 14.49
N THR A 82 0.70 -16.48 15.43
CA THR A 82 1.48 -17.69 15.71
C THR A 82 1.29 -18.17 17.15
N ASP A 83 1.59 -19.44 17.40
CA ASP A 83 1.72 -19.98 18.75
C ASP A 83 3.06 -19.54 19.40
N PRO A 84 3.30 -19.85 20.69
CA PRO A 84 4.56 -19.48 21.35
C PRO A 84 5.83 -20.09 20.73
N ALA A 85 5.69 -21.12 19.88
CA ALA A 85 6.80 -21.73 19.14
C ALA A 85 6.98 -21.11 17.74
N GLY A 86 6.23 -20.06 17.40
CA GLY A 86 6.28 -19.37 16.12
C GLY A 86 5.53 -20.08 14.99
N LYS A 87 4.76 -21.13 15.29
CA LYS A 87 3.97 -21.83 14.27
C LYS A 87 2.65 -21.09 14.02
N SER A 88 2.28 -20.90 12.76
CA SER A 88 1.02 -20.25 12.41
C SER A 88 -0.17 -20.96 13.05
N LEU A 89 -1.05 -20.17 13.69
CA LEU A 89 -2.28 -20.68 14.25
C LEU A 89 -3.23 -21.11 13.12
N PRO A 90 -4.00 -22.20 13.31
CA PRO A 90 -5.03 -22.58 12.35
C PRO A 90 -6.12 -21.51 12.28
N VAL A 91 -6.70 -21.30 11.10
CA VAL A 91 -7.87 -20.45 10.92
C VAL A 91 -9.01 -21.02 11.79
N PRO A 92 -9.58 -20.23 12.71
CA PRO A 92 -10.65 -20.72 13.57
C PRO A 92 -11.96 -20.90 12.78
N PRO A 93 -12.90 -21.71 13.30
CA PRO A 93 -14.13 -22.05 12.58
C PRO A 93 -15.13 -20.89 12.48
N SER A 94 -15.00 -19.84 13.30
CA SER A 94 -15.90 -18.70 13.31
C SER A 94 -15.16 -17.35 13.24
N PHE A 95 -15.85 -16.36 12.69
CA PHE A 95 -15.39 -14.97 12.69
C PHE A 95 -15.18 -14.43 14.12
N VAL A 96 -16.07 -14.79 15.05
CA VAL A 96 -15.99 -14.34 16.45
C VAL A 96 -14.72 -14.88 17.11
N ASP A 97 -14.41 -16.16 16.92
CA ASP A 97 -13.17 -16.75 17.44
C ASP A 97 -11.93 -16.10 16.83
N TRP A 98 -11.97 -15.78 15.53
CA TRP A 98 -10.90 -15.07 14.86
C TRP A 98 -10.67 -13.68 15.44
N ILE A 99 -11.72 -12.86 15.54
CA ILE A 99 -11.57 -11.48 16.02
C ILE A 99 -11.17 -11.45 17.51
N LEU A 100 -11.63 -12.40 18.33
CA LEU A 100 -11.19 -12.53 19.72
C LEU A 100 -9.69 -12.84 19.82
N ARG A 101 -9.13 -13.65 18.91
CA ARG A 101 -7.68 -13.89 18.84
C ARG A 101 -6.92 -12.62 18.44
N VAL A 102 -7.43 -11.85 17.48
CA VAL A 102 -6.83 -10.56 17.08
C VAL A 102 -6.86 -9.57 18.24
N ILE A 103 -7.97 -9.46 18.97
CA ILE A 103 -8.11 -8.60 20.16
C ILE A 103 -7.13 -9.03 21.25
N ALA A 104 -7.04 -10.33 21.55
CA ALA A 104 -6.12 -10.86 22.55
C ALA A 104 -4.65 -10.55 22.18
N TRP A 105 -4.27 -10.75 20.92
CA TRP A 105 -2.95 -10.40 20.41
C TRP A 105 -2.69 -8.89 20.54
N LYS A 106 -3.59 -8.04 20.04
CA LYS A 106 -3.43 -6.56 20.09
C LYS A 106 -3.24 -6.05 21.53
N ARG A 107 -3.95 -6.63 22.50
CA ARG A 107 -3.86 -6.23 23.92
C ARG A 107 -2.56 -6.66 24.60
N GLY A 108 -1.91 -7.72 24.11
CA GLY A 108 -0.67 -8.26 24.68
C GLY A 108 0.59 -7.91 23.87
N ALA A 109 0.45 -7.26 22.72
CA ALA A 109 1.57 -6.95 21.84
C ALA A 109 2.48 -5.87 22.44
N ASP A 110 3.79 -6.09 22.35
CA ASP A 110 4.78 -5.03 22.54
C ASP A 110 4.58 -3.95 21.47
N PRO A 111 4.48 -2.65 21.82
CA PRO A 111 4.41 -1.56 20.85
C PRO A 111 5.43 -1.65 19.70
N ALA A 112 6.65 -2.13 19.95
CA ALA A 112 7.66 -2.28 18.89
C ALA A 112 7.28 -3.32 17.81
N SER A 113 6.38 -4.26 18.13
CA SER A 113 5.92 -5.29 17.20
C SER A 113 5.15 -4.70 16.02
N PHE A 114 4.39 -3.61 16.22
CA PHE A 114 3.58 -3.02 15.15
C PHE A 114 4.45 -2.48 14.01
N ALA A 115 5.55 -1.78 14.34
CA ALA A 115 6.52 -1.32 13.35
C ALA A 115 7.25 -2.47 12.64
N ALA A 116 7.61 -3.52 13.39
CA ALA A 116 8.25 -4.70 12.82
C ALA A 116 7.34 -5.42 11.82
N ASN A 117 6.07 -5.66 12.21
CA ASN A 117 5.06 -6.27 11.36
C ASN A 117 4.82 -5.46 10.09
N PHE A 118 4.70 -4.14 10.23
CA PHE A 118 4.53 -3.25 9.08
C PHE A 118 5.67 -3.39 8.08
N LYS A 119 6.92 -3.36 8.56
CA LYS A 119 8.11 -3.47 7.72
C LYS A 119 8.16 -4.81 6.98
N GLU A 120 7.86 -5.91 7.68
CA GLU A 120 7.81 -7.24 7.09
C GLU A 120 6.72 -7.33 6.03
N ALA A 121 5.49 -6.92 6.37
CA ALA A 121 4.33 -7.00 5.48
C ALA A 121 4.47 -6.09 4.25
N ALA A 122 5.04 -4.88 4.40
CA ALA A 122 5.32 -4.00 3.27
C ALA A 122 6.40 -4.58 2.34
N GLY A 123 7.42 -5.23 2.89
CA GLY A 123 8.43 -5.95 2.13
C GLY A 123 7.85 -7.17 1.39
N GLU A 124 6.99 -7.94 2.05
CA GLU A 124 6.25 -9.06 1.45
C GLU A 124 5.37 -8.55 0.29
N ALA A 125 4.58 -7.49 0.51
CA ALA A 125 3.74 -6.91 -0.53
C ALA A 125 4.52 -6.58 -1.82
N LEU A 126 5.68 -5.91 -1.68
CA LEU A 126 6.55 -5.57 -2.81
C LEU A 126 7.13 -6.82 -3.50
N SER A 127 7.56 -7.83 -2.73
CA SER A 127 8.15 -9.04 -3.31
C SER A 127 7.14 -9.86 -4.14
N PHE A 128 5.85 -9.74 -3.82
CA PHE A 128 4.73 -10.31 -4.59
C PHE A 128 4.12 -9.34 -5.61
N GLY A 129 4.76 -8.19 -5.89
CA GLY A 129 4.35 -7.26 -6.94
C GLY A 129 3.22 -6.30 -6.56
N THR A 130 2.80 -6.25 -5.30
CA THR A 130 1.89 -5.22 -4.79
C THR A 130 2.66 -3.94 -4.56
N THR A 131 2.26 -2.87 -5.24
CA THR A 131 2.92 -1.56 -5.15
C THR A 131 2.03 -0.48 -4.55
N THR A 132 0.75 -0.80 -4.33
CA THR A 132 -0.26 0.15 -3.84
C THR A 132 -1.20 -0.53 -2.87
N VAL A 133 -1.50 0.17 -1.76
CA VAL A 133 -2.35 -0.35 -0.70
C VAL A 133 -3.40 0.66 -0.22
N GLY A 134 -4.59 0.16 0.14
CA GLY A 134 -5.47 0.81 1.09
C GLY A 134 -5.21 0.23 2.47
N GLU A 135 -4.43 0.92 3.28
CA GLU A 135 -3.99 0.45 4.60
C GLU A 135 -4.91 1.01 5.67
N ILE A 136 -5.43 0.15 6.54
CA ILE A 136 -6.12 0.60 7.75
C ILE A 136 -5.06 0.83 8.83
N ALA A 137 -5.00 2.06 9.35
CA ALA A 137 -3.94 2.48 10.24
C ALA A 137 -3.90 1.63 11.53
N GLY A 138 -2.72 1.13 11.86
CA GLY A 138 -2.45 0.58 13.18
C GLY A 138 -1.98 1.66 14.15
N PRO A 139 -1.66 1.28 15.40
CA PRO A 139 -1.32 2.24 16.46
C PRO A 139 0.02 2.97 16.23
N ASP A 140 0.97 2.37 15.51
CA ASP A 140 2.25 3.03 15.21
C ASP A 140 2.16 3.80 13.89
N LEU A 141 1.95 5.11 13.97
CA LEU A 141 1.86 5.97 12.79
C LEU A 141 3.23 6.41 12.25
N SER A 142 4.33 6.16 12.98
CA SER A 142 5.68 6.58 12.56
C SER A 142 6.18 5.79 11.35
N VAL A 143 5.66 4.59 11.15
CA VAL A 143 6.02 3.69 10.05
C VAL A 143 5.73 4.29 8.67
N TYR A 144 4.78 5.23 8.59
CA TYR A 144 4.34 5.82 7.32
C TYR A 144 5.36 6.81 6.73
N ASP A 145 6.23 7.40 7.56
CA ASP A 145 7.30 8.31 7.08
C ASP A 145 8.27 7.60 6.13
N GLY A 146 8.52 6.30 6.38
CA GLY A 146 9.41 5.44 5.58
C GLY A 146 8.70 4.37 4.77
N CYS A 147 7.38 4.47 4.60
CA CYS A 147 6.59 3.45 3.89
C CYS A 147 7.01 3.38 2.41
N PRO A 148 7.38 2.19 1.90
CA PRO A 148 7.86 2.02 0.53
C PRO A 148 6.72 1.77 -0.49
N LEU A 149 5.48 1.65 -0.03
CA LEU A 149 4.30 1.44 -0.85
C LEU A 149 3.58 2.76 -1.12
N ARG A 150 2.91 2.89 -2.26
CA ARG A 150 1.88 3.92 -2.42
C ARG A 150 0.70 3.54 -1.53
N ALA A 151 0.40 4.33 -0.51
CA ALA A 151 -0.61 3.97 0.47
C ALA A 151 -1.64 5.09 0.66
N ARG A 152 -2.92 4.74 0.54
CA ARG A 152 -3.96 5.50 1.22
C ARG A 152 -4.13 4.89 2.61
N VAL A 153 -3.74 5.64 3.64
CA VAL A 153 -3.77 5.20 5.02
C VAL A 153 -5.02 5.76 5.68
N PHE A 154 -5.90 4.86 6.12
CA PHE A 154 -7.18 5.21 6.72
C PHE A 154 -7.06 5.21 8.25
N ALA A 155 -7.20 6.39 8.87
CA ALA A 155 -7.34 6.50 10.31
C ALA A 155 -8.64 5.82 10.77
N GLU A 156 -8.52 4.75 11.56
CA GLU A 156 -9.64 3.90 11.94
C GLU A 156 -10.37 4.43 13.18
N GLY A 157 -11.69 4.58 13.08
CA GLY A 157 -12.58 4.90 14.19
C GLY A 157 -13.36 3.68 14.65
N ILE A 158 -13.20 3.30 15.93
CA ILE A 158 -13.93 2.21 16.57
C ILE A 158 -14.52 2.67 17.90
N GLY A 159 -15.84 2.52 18.09
CA GLY A 159 -16.54 2.98 19.29
C GLY A 159 -18.06 2.87 19.16
N LEU A 160 -18.69 2.02 19.98
CA LEU A 160 -20.11 1.72 19.88
C LEU A 160 -20.99 2.68 20.71
N GLU A 161 -20.61 2.90 21.97
CA GLU A 161 -21.42 3.67 22.91
C GLU A 161 -21.34 5.19 22.65
N PRO A 162 -22.46 5.94 22.67
CA PRO A 162 -22.45 7.38 22.38
C PRO A 162 -21.42 8.20 23.20
N PRO A 163 -21.19 7.92 24.50
CA PRO A 163 -20.20 8.66 25.30
C PRO A 163 -18.75 8.50 24.83
N VAL A 164 -18.39 7.45 24.07
CA VAL A 164 -17.01 7.27 23.57
C VAL A 164 -16.74 8.07 22.30
N ALA A 165 -17.77 8.54 21.59
CA ALA A 165 -17.62 9.17 20.28
C ALA A 165 -16.67 10.40 20.29
N PRO A 166 -16.75 11.34 21.26
CA PRO A 166 -15.84 12.49 21.27
C PRO A 166 -14.37 12.10 21.42
N VAL A 167 -14.08 11.05 22.20
CA VAL A 167 -12.72 10.54 22.42
C VAL A 167 -12.18 9.92 21.13
N VAL A 168 -12.99 9.08 20.46
CA VAL A 168 -12.57 8.43 19.21
C VAL A 168 -12.37 9.45 18.10
N LEU A 169 -13.24 10.47 18.00
CA LEU A 169 -13.07 11.55 17.01
C LEU A 169 -11.77 12.33 17.22
N ALA A 170 -11.43 12.64 18.48
CA ALA A 170 -10.15 13.31 18.78
C ALA A 170 -8.94 12.44 18.39
N MET A 171 -9.02 11.13 18.64
CA MET A 171 -7.96 10.19 18.23
C MET A 171 -7.82 10.09 16.71
N VAL A 172 -8.94 10.00 15.98
CA VAL A 172 -8.93 9.97 14.50
C VAL A 172 -8.38 11.29 13.94
N SER A 173 -8.79 12.44 14.49
CA SER A 173 -8.25 13.74 14.07
C SER A 173 -6.74 13.83 14.28
N ALA A 174 -6.24 13.43 15.45
CA ALA A 174 -4.80 13.43 15.72
C ALA A 174 -4.04 12.46 14.80
N ALA A 175 -4.65 11.32 14.45
CA ALA A 175 -4.07 10.40 13.48
C ALA A 175 -4.01 11.01 12.07
N ILE A 176 -5.06 11.72 11.65
CA ILE A 176 -5.08 12.47 10.38
C ILE A 176 -3.94 13.50 10.34
N ASP A 177 -3.81 14.35 11.36
CA ASP A 177 -2.75 15.37 11.44
C ASP A 177 -1.35 14.74 11.33
N ARG A 178 -1.15 13.59 11.98
CA ARG A 178 0.11 12.84 11.92
C ARG A 178 0.38 12.25 10.53
N LEU A 179 -0.66 11.73 9.86
CA LEU A 179 -0.57 11.17 8.51
C LEU A 179 -0.34 12.27 7.46
N GLU A 180 -0.93 13.45 7.63
CA GLU A 180 -0.65 14.61 6.79
C GLU A 180 0.80 15.07 6.93
N THR A 181 1.35 15.02 8.15
CA THR A 181 2.78 15.26 8.39
C THR A 181 3.65 14.21 7.67
N SER A 182 3.26 12.93 7.68
CA SER A 182 3.95 11.89 6.89
C SER A 182 3.85 12.15 5.38
N ALA A 183 2.68 12.56 4.88
CA ALA A 183 2.48 12.82 3.46
C ALA A 183 3.32 14.00 2.95
N ALA A 184 3.62 14.98 3.82
CA ALA A 184 4.51 16.09 3.49
C ALA A 184 5.97 15.64 3.26
N SER A 185 6.43 14.58 3.94
CA SER A 185 7.79 14.03 3.80
C SER A 185 7.88 12.84 2.84
N ASN A 186 6.78 12.10 2.67
CA ASN A 186 6.66 10.92 1.81
C ASN A 186 5.49 11.08 0.83
N PRO A 187 5.75 11.41 -0.45
CA PRO A 187 4.70 11.65 -1.45
C PRO A 187 3.92 10.39 -1.85
N LEU A 188 4.32 9.20 -1.35
CA LEU A 188 3.60 7.96 -1.57
C LEU A 188 2.38 7.81 -0.64
N ILE A 189 2.23 8.69 0.36
CA ILE A 189 1.20 8.59 1.40
C ILE A 189 0.07 9.59 1.15
N ALA A 190 -1.16 9.10 1.29
CA ALA A 190 -2.36 9.90 1.34
C ALA A 190 -3.20 9.49 2.56
N CYS A 191 -3.81 10.46 3.24
CA CYS A 191 -4.66 10.22 4.39
C CYS A 191 -6.12 9.89 3.99
N GLY A 192 -6.81 9.11 4.81
CA GLY A 192 -8.25 8.84 4.72
C GLY A 192 -8.83 8.49 6.11
N VAL A 193 -10.14 8.26 6.17
CA VAL A 193 -10.85 7.85 7.39
C VAL A 193 -11.54 6.51 7.15
N SER A 194 -11.56 5.64 8.16
CA SER A 194 -12.28 4.37 8.11
C SER A 194 -13.10 4.17 9.40
N PRO A 195 -14.43 4.34 9.36
CA PRO A 195 -15.29 3.76 10.38
C PRO A 195 -15.17 2.23 10.31
N HIS A 196 -14.83 1.55 11.42
CA HIS A 196 -14.51 0.12 11.41
C HIS A 196 -15.65 -0.74 10.83
N THR A 197 -16.78 -0.88 11.54
CA THR A 197 -17.96 -1.63 11.05
C THR A 197 -19.24 -1.19 11.76
N LEU A 198 -20.41 -1.52 11.18
CA LEU A 198 -21.73 -1.18 11.74
C LEU A 198 -22.05 -1.84 13.10
N TYR A 199 -21.36 -2.91 13.49
CA TYR A 199 -21.55 -3.55 14.80
C TYR A 199 -20.53 -3.10 15.86
N THR A 200 -19.65 -2.16 15.52
CA THR A 200 -18.61 -1.61 16.43
C THR A 200 -18.55 -0.09 16.45
N VAL A 201 -19.30 0.58 15.56
CA VAL A 201 -19.37 2.03 15.44
C VAL A 201 -20.82 2.43 15.62
N GLY A 202 -21.10 3.15 16.71
CA GLY A 202 -22.44 3.66 17.00
C GLY A 202 -22.84 4.76 16.01
N GLU A 203 -24.14 5.00 15.88
CA GLU A 203 -24.68 5.97 14.92
C GLU A 203 -24.06 7.38 15.09
N THR A 204 -23.92 7.85 16.34
CA THR A 204 -23.31 9.16 16.63
C THR A 204 -21.90 9.26 16.07
N LEU A 205 -21.06 8.26 16.35
CA LEU A 205 -19.68 8.24 15.85
C LEU A 205 -19.63 8.11 14.32
N LEU A 206 -20.45 7.24 13.75
CA LEU A 206 -20.50 7.03 12.29
C LEU A 206 -20.84 8.33 11.55
N ARG A 207 -21.84 9.08 12.02
CA ARG A 207 -22.23 10.37 11.43
C ARG A 207 -21.14 11.44 11.57
N SER A 208 -20.34 11.38 12.62
CA SER A 208 -19.25 12.33 12.84
C SER A 208 -17.97 12.01 12.06
N LEU A 209 -17.82 10.79 11.56
CA LEU A 209 -16.68 10.37 10.72
C LEU A 209 -16.94 10.52 9.20
N ALA A 210 -18.18 10.80 8.81
CA ALA A 210 -18.62 10.96 7.42
C ALA A 210 -18.51 12.42 6.94
#